data_AF-T1G4A4-F1
#
_entry.id   AF-T1G4A4-F1
#
_cell.length_a   1.000
_cell.length_b   1.000
_cell.length_c   1.000
_cell.angle_alpha   90.00
_cell.angle_beta   90.00
_cell.angle_gamma   90.00
#
_symmetry.space_group_name_H-M   'P 1'
#
loop_
_entity.id
_entity.type
_entity.pdbx_description
1 polymer ?
#
loop_
_entity_poly.entity_id
_entity_poly.type
_entity_poly.pdbx_seq_one_letter_code
_entity_poly.pdbx_strand_id
1 'polypeptide(L)'
;LFNCCIVQMLHCTTAALVNCCYIQLLYCSTAALYKCCTVAMFNCCIVQLLHCSTAALYKCCIGQLSLCSIVALFNCCIVQLLHCSTAALYKCCIGQLLHCSTDALFNCCILHCSTVALFICCTVQLLHCSTAAFFNCFIVYPLHWSTVAMFNCCIVQLLHCSSATLYNCCIVHLLHCSIVHLLHCSTVALFNCCFVHLPHCTTAALFICHIVQLLHCLSATLVNCRYV
;
A
#
# COMPACT_ATOMS: atom_id res chain seq x y z
N LEU A 1 19.81 27.99 15.50
CA LEU A 1 18.66 28.14 16.43
C LEU A 1 18.51 26.82 17.17
N PHE A 2 18.83 26.79 18.47
CA PHE A 2 19.09 25.53 19.21
C PHE A 2 17.93 25.03 20.08
N ASN A 3 16.90 25.84 20.30
CA ASN A 3 15.62 25.44 20.89
C ASN A 3 14.60 26.51 20.52
N CYS A 4 13.51 26.15 19.85
CA CYS A 4 12.45 27.11 19.51
C CYS A 4 11.07 26.52 19.76
N CYS A 5 10.17 27.31 20.34
CA CYS A 5 8.80 26.87 20.51
C CYS A 5 8.04 26.93 19.17
N ILE A 6 8.16 28.04 18.44
CA ILE A 6 7.47 28.27 17.17
C ILE A 6 8.45 28.88 16.19
N VAL A 7 8.53 28.30 14.98
CA VAL A 7 9.28 28.84 13.85
C VAL A 7 8.33 28.96 12.67
N GLN A 8 8.22 30.17 12.13
CA GLN A 8 7.52 30.44 10.88
C GLN A 8 8.48 31.14 9.94
N MET A 9 8.72 30.55 8.77
CA MET A 9 9.53 31.17 7.72
C MET A 9 8.78 31.13 6.39
N LEU A 10 8.74 32.28 5.73
CA LEU A 10 8.02 32.45 4.48
C LEU A 10 8.88 32.03 3.29
N HIS A 11 10.09 32.58 3.17
CA HIS A 11 11.08 32.20 2.17
C HIS A 11 12.43 31.93 2.83
N CYS A 12 12.98 30.75 2.56
CA CYS A 12 14.37 30.44 2.90
C CYS A 12 14.96 29.51 1.84
N THR A 13 16.26 29.61 1.58
CA THR A 13 16.93 28.62 0.73
C THR A 13 17.17 27.35 1.54
N THR A 14 17.89 27.47 2.65
CA THR A 14 18.22 26.37 3.56
C THR A 14 17.62 26.60 4.94
N ALA A 15 16.98 25.58 5.50
CA ALA A 15 16.51 25.57 6.88
C ALA A 15 17.14 24.39 7.63
N ALA A 16 17.99 24.68 8.61
CA ALA A 16 18.57 23.70 9.51
C ALA A 16 18.15 24.03 10.95
N LEU A 17 17.21 23.25 11.48
CA LEU A 17 16.59 23.51 12.78
C LEU A 17 16.72 22.30 13.69
N VAL A 18 17.01 22.58 14.95
CA VAL A 18 17.24 21.58 16.00
C VAL A 18 16.30 21.89 17.15
N ASN A 19 15.62 20.86 17.67
CA ASN A 19 14.73 20.92 18.82
C ASN A 19 13.68 22.04 18.70
N CYS A 20 12.66 21.80 17.89
CA CYS A 20 11.56 22.75 17.70
C CYS A 20 10.21 22.11 18.02
N CYS A 21 9.33 22.80 18.73
CA CYS A 21 7.98 22.26 18.96
C CYS A 21 7.16 22.35 17.68
N TYR A 22 7.01 23.56 17.12
CA TYR A 22 6.22 23.82 15.92
C TYR A 22 7.05 24.51 14.84
N ILE A 23 7.03 23.96 13.62
CA ILE A 23 7.66 24.56 12.44
C ILE A 23 6.66 24.65 11.30
N GLN A 24 6.61 25.83 10.69
CA GLN A 24 5.93 26.07 9.43
C GLN A 24 6.89 26.72 8.42
N LEU A 25 7.08 26.04 7.30
CA LEU A 25 7.91 26.52 6.17
C LEU A 25 7.04 26.59 4.92
N LEU A 26 6.95 27.76 4.29
CA LEU A 26 6.07 27.96 3.12
C LEU A 26 6.78 27.77 1.77
N TYR A 27 8.06 28.16 1.70
CA TYR A 27 8.88 27.99 0.51
C TYR A 27 10.32 27.76 0.96
N CYS A 28 10.80 26.54 0.75
CA CYS A 28 12.18 26.19 1.07
C CYS A 28 12.79 25.29 0.01
N SER A 29 14.04 25.50 -0.41
CA SER A 29 14.67 24.52 -1.30
C SER A 29 15.09 23.27 -0.54
N THR A 30 15.65 23.44 0.66
CA THR A 30 16.22 22.36 1.47
C THR A 30 15.94 22.53 2.95
N ALA A 31 15.24 21.55 3.55
CA ALA A 31 14.94 21.55 4.98
C ALA A 31 15.51 20.30 5.66
N ALA A 32 16.37 20.52 6.66
CA ALA A 32 16.91 19.49 7.54
C ALA A 32 16.47 19.79 8.98
N LEU A 33 15.56 18.95 9.50
CA LEU A 33 14.91 19.15 10.78
C LEU A 33 15.23 18.01 11.75
N TYR A 34 15.81 18.36 12.89
CA TYR A 34 16.17 17.42 13.93
C TYR A 34 15.32 17.64 15.18
N LYS A 35 14.63 16.58 15.64
CA LYS A 35 13.74 16.56 16.81
C LYS A 35 12.70 17.67 16.77
N CYS A 36 11.58 17.39 16.12
CA CYS A 36 10.45 18.29 16.07
C CYS A 36 9.19 17.62 16.64
N CYS A 37 8.22 18.38 17.16
CA CYS A 37 6.92 17.79 17.47
C CYS A 37 6.05 17.81 16.22
N THR A 38 5.84 19.00 15.65
CA THR A 38 4.93 19.21 14.53
C THR A 38 5.64 19.99 13.43
N VAL A 39 5.62 19.45 12.21
CA VAL A 39 6.21 20.08 11.03
C VAL A 39 5.17 20.17 9.93
N ALA A 40 4.92 21.39 9.45
CA ALA A 40 4.16 21.66 8.25
C ALA A 40 5.06 22.33 7.21
N MET A 41 5.21 21.72 6.04
CA MET A 41 5.97 22.32 4.94
C MET A 41 5.16 22.37 3.67
N PHE A 42 5.17 23.53 3.04
CA PHE A 42 4.62 23.77 1.73
C PHE A 42 5.79 24.03 0.78
N ASN A 43 5.72 23.48 -0.44
CA ASN A 43 6.70 23.70 -1.50
C ASN A 43 8.16 23.55 -1.03
N CYS A 44 8.57 22.30 -0.78
CA CYS A 44 9.96 21.98 -0.47
C CYS A 44 10.58 21.03 -1.49
N CYS A 45 11.73 21.36 -2.06
CA CYS A 45 12.37 20.42 -3.00
C CYS A 45 12.89 19.18 -2.27
N ILE A 46 13.70 19.37 -1.21
CA ILE A 46 14.33 18.28 -0.44
C ILE A 46 14.00 18.44 1.03
N VAL A 47 13.52 17.36 1.64
CA VAL A 47 13.14 17.31 3.05
C VAL A 47 13.81 16.13 3.74
N GLN A 48 14.48 16.40 4.85
CA GLN A 48 14.96 15.39 5.79
C GLN A 48 14.42 15.66 7.19
N LEU A 49 13.57 14.75 7.70
CA LEU A 49 13.11 14.74 9.09
C LEU A 49 13.63 13.50 9.80
N LEU A 50 14.39 13.72 10.87
CA LEU A 50 14.90 12.58 11.64
C LEU A 50 13.90 12.08 12.68
N HIS A 51 13.48 12.96 13.59
CA HIS A 51 12.53 12.66 14.65
C HIS A 51 11.39 13.67 14.62
N CYS A 52 10.17 13.19 14.39
CA CYS A 52 8.96 14.00 14.50
C CYS A 52 7.85 13.23 15.20
N SER A 53 6.90 13.90 15.84
CA SER A 53 5.60 13.25 16.07
C SER A 53 4.77 13.33 14.80
N THR A 54 4.52 14.53 14.26
CA THR A 54 3.63 14.71 13.12
C THR A 54 4.30 15.49 12.00
N ALA A 55 4.30 14.95 10.79
CA ALA A 55 4.82 15.63 9.61
C ALA A 55 3.74 15.75 8.52
N ALA A 56 3.51 16.97 8.05
CA ALA A 56 2.66 17.28 6.90
C ALA A 56 3.50 17.96 5.82
N LEU A 57 3.65 17.30 4.67
CA LEU A 57 4.43 17.82 3.54
C LEU A 57 3.51 17.98 2.32
N TYR A 58 3.47 19.20 1.79
CA TYR A 58 2.72 19.53 0.59
C TYR A 58 3.67 19.96 -0.53
N LYS A 59 3.57 19.30 -1.68
CA LYS A 59 4.43 19.50 -2.86
C LYS A 59 5.91 19.35 -2.51
N CYS A 60 6.37 18.11 -2.52
CA CYS A 60 7.78 17.80 -2.28
C CYS A 60 8.39 16.95 -3.38
N CYS A 61 9.60 17.25 -3.82
CA CYS A 61 10.27 16.40 -4.80
C CYS A 61 10.81 15.14 -4.12
N ILE A 62 11.58 15.31 -3.04
CA ILE A 62 12.25 14.21 -2.32
C ILE A 62 12.07 14.39 -0.81
N GLY A 63 11.42 13.42 -0.17
CA GLY A 63 11.21 13.39 1.29
C GLY A 63 11.79 12.14 1.94
N GLN A 64 12.65 12.32 2.95
CA GLN A 64 13.17 11.25 3.80
C GLN A 64 12.75 11.48 5.24
N LEU A 65 11.99 10.55 5.82
CA LEU A 65 11.49 10.62 7.19
C LEU A 65 11.85 9.32 7.93
N SER A 66 12.66 9.41 8.99
CA SER A 66 13.15 8.20 9.67
C SER A 66 12.29 7.73 10.84
N LEU A 67 11.81 8.63 11.70
CA LEU A 67 11.02 8.30 12.89
C LEU A 67 9.90 9.33 13.08
N CYS A 68 8.73 9.05 12.52
CA CYS A 68 7.55 9.90 12.63
C CYS A 68 6.35 9.09 13.10
N SER A 69 5.57 9.52 14.10
CA SER A 69 4.36 8.75 14.44
C SER A 69 3.29 8.90 13.35
N ILE A 70 3.06 10.11 12.87
CA ILE A 70 2.03 10.41 11.86
C ILE A 70 2.65 11.17 10.70
N VAL A 71 2.43 10.70 9.47
CA VAL A 71 2.88 11.37 8.26
C VAL A 71 1.74 11.55 7.26
N ALA A 72 1.57 12.77 6.77
CA ALA A 72 0.70 13.10 5.65
C ALA A 72 1.51 13.75 4.53
N LEU A 73 1.54 13.13 3.35
CA LEU A 73 2.29 13.61 2.19
C LEU A 73 1.34 13.80 1.01
N PHE A 74 1.39 14.98 0.39
CA PHE A 74 0.56 15.35 -0.74
C PHE A 74 1.42 15.82 -1.92
N ASN A 75 1.22 15.20 -3.09
CA ASN A 75 1.96 15.50 -4.32
C ASN A 75 3.47 15.39 -4.12
N CYS A 76 3.96 14.17 -3.89
CA CYS A 76 5.39 13.92 -3.68
C CYS A 76 5.97 13.04 -4.79
N CYS A 77 7.16 13.35 -5.31
CA CYS A 77 7.75 12.49 -6.35
C CYS A 77 8.35 11.21 -5.75
N ILE A 78 9.26 11.37 -4.78
CA ILE A 78 9.97 10.25 -4.13
C ILE A 78 9.88 10.41 -2.61
N VAL A 79 9.42 9.36 -1.93
CA VAL A 79 9.31 9.33 -0.46
C VAL A 79 9.96 8.07 0.09
N GLN A 80 10.80 8.24 1.10
CA GLN A 80 11.29 7.16 1.95
C GLN A 80 10.86 7.38 3.40
N LEU A 81 10.04 6.47 3.91
CA LEU A 81 9.60 6.40 5.31
C LEU A 81 10.20 5.14 5.95
N LEU A 82 11.03 5.30 6.98
CA LEU A 82 11.63 4.15 7.66
C LEU A 82 10.68 3.59 8.72
N HIS A 83 10.36 4.39 9.75
CA HIS A 83 9.46 4.01 10.83
C HIS A 83 8.33 5.01 10.99
N CYS A 84 7.11 4.51 10.88
CA CYS A 84 5.90 5.26 11.15
C CYS A 84 4.83 4.40 11.83
N SER A 85 3.96 5.00 12.64
CA SER A 85 2.73 4.30 13.01
C SER A 85 1.69 4.43 11.90
N THR A 86 1.47 5.64 11.38
CA THR A 86 0.40 5.90 10.43
C THR A 86 0.87 6.80 9.28
N ALA A 87 0.78 6.34 8.04
CA ALA A 87 1.09 7.18 6.87
C ALA A 87 -0.10 7.31 5.91
N ALA A 88 -0.31 8.54 5.44
CA ALA A 88 -1.23 8.87 4.37
C ALA A 88 -0.45 9.49 3.20
N LEU A 89 -0.41 8.81 2.06
CA LEU A 89 0.23 9.33 0.83
C LEU A 89 -0.84 9.59 -0.23
N TYR A 90 -0.86 10.82 -0.74
CA TYR A 90 -1.72 11.21 -1.85
C TYR A 90 -0.88 11.65 -3.05
N LYS A 91 -1.04 10.97 -4.18
CA LYS A 91 -0.29 11.21 -5.42
C LYS A 91 1.21 11.17 -5.19
N CYS A 92 1.72 9.96 -4.94
CA CYS A 92 3.16 9.73 -4.86
C CYS A 92 3.63 8.85 -6.01
N CYS A 93 4.65 9.28 -6.77
CA CYS A 93 5.14 8.48 -7.89
C CYS A 93 5.86 7.21 -7.40
N ILE A 94 6.76 7.37 -6.42
CA ILE A 94 7.56 6.28 -5.84
C ILE A 94 7.59 6.44 -4.32
N GLY A 95 7.06 5.47 -3.60
CA GLY A 95 7.10 5.41 -2.14
C GLY A 95 7.85 4.17 -1.68
N GLN A 96 8.71 4.31 -0.67
CA GLN A 96 9.26 3.18 0.07
C GLN A 96 8.93 3.35 1.54
N LEU A 97 8.06 2.48 2.06
CA LEU A 97 7.76 2.35 3.47
C LEU A 97 8.34 1.02 3.94
N LEU A 98 9.12 1.01 5.02
CA LEU A 98 9.74 -0.21 5.56
C LEU A 98 8.99 -0.74 6.78
N HIS A 99 8.66 0.14 7.72
CA HIS A 99 7.91 -0.21 8.93
C HIS A 99 6.80 0.80 9.17
N CYS A 100 5.61 0.49 8.66
CA CYS A 100 4.39 1.18 9.03
C CYS A 100 3.34 0.21 9.59
N SER A 101 2.58 0.68 10.59
CA SER A 101 1.47 -0.10 11.14
C SER A 101 0.22 0.01 10.27
N THR A 102 -0.09 1.20 9.77
CA THR A 102 -1.28 1.45 8.94
C THR A 102 -0.99 2.46 7.84
N ASP A 103 -1.33 2.09 6.60
CA ASP A 103 -1.17 2.96 5.43
C ASP A 103 -2.46 3.14 4.63
N ALA A 104 -2.76 4.39 4.30
CA ALA A 104 -3.78 4.77 3.33
C ALA A 104 -3.12 5.49 2.15
N LEU A 105 -3.22 4.91 0.95
CA LEU A 105 -2.44 5.36 -0.20
C LEU A 105 -3.32 5.54 -1.44
N PHE A 106 -3.09 6.64 -2.14
CA PHE A 106 -3.75 6.99 -3.39
C PHE A 106 -2.72 7.16 -4.50
N ASN A 107 -2.80 6.33 -5.55
CA ASN A 107 -1.96 6.38 -6.75
C ASN A 107 -0.45 6.26 -6.48
N CYS A 108 0.00 5.13 -5.93
CA CYS A 108 1.39 4.87 -5.53
C CYS A 108 1.91 3.51 -6.03
N CYS A 109 3.24 3.35 -6.12
CA CYS A 109 3.92 2.13 -6.57
C CYS A 109 4.95 1.64 -5.52
N ILE A 110 4.87 0.35 -5.20
CA ILE A 110 5.80 -0.46 -4.37
C ILE A 110 5.74 -0.14 -2.86
N LEU A 111 5.61 -1.15 -1.99
CA LEU A 111 5.53 -0.90 -0.54
C LEU A 111 5.84 -2.15 0.33
N HIS A 112 6.25 -1.93 1.57
CA HIS A 112 6.31 -2.92 2.65
C HIS A 112 5.55 -2.40 3.88
N CYS A 113 4.48 -3.05 4.31
CA CYS A 113 3.68 -2.58 5.45
C CYS A 113 2.85 -3.71 6.07
N SER A 114 2.46 -3.56 7.34
CA SER A 114 1.62 -4.53 8.05
C SER A 114 0.12 -4.44 7.74
N THR A 115 -0.45 -3.26 7.44
CA THR A 115 -1.84 -3.10 6.95
C THR A 115 -1.95 -2.00 5.90
N VAL A 116 -2.62 -2.26 4.78
CA VAL A 116 -2.65 -1.34 3.62
C VAL A 116 -4.05 -1.20 3.02
N ALA A 117 -4.48 0.03 2.77
CA ALA A 117 -5.60 0.35 1.88
C ALA A 117 -5.10 1.16 0.67
N LEU A 118 -5.22 0.59 -0.53
CA LEU A 118 -4.86 1.28 -1.79
C LEU A 118 -6.09 1.63 -2.61
N PHE A 119 -6.12 2.86 -3.12
CA PHE A 119 -7.13 3.34 -4.06
C PHE A 119 -6.48 3.81 -5.35
N ILE A 120 -6.97 3.30 -6.48
CA ILE A 120 -6.60 3.69 -7.85
C ILE A 120 -5.10 3.51 -8.07
N CYS A 121 -4.71 2.35 -8.60
CA CYS A 121 -3.29 2.02 -8.75
C CYS A 121 -3.00 1.30 -10.07
N CYS A 122 -1.87 1.62 -10.71
CA CYS A 122 -1.45 0.93 -11.93
C CYS A 122 -0.75 -0.40 -11.61
N THR A 123 0.26 -0.37 -10.74
CA THR A 123 1.05 -1.55 -10.40
C THR A 123 1.40 -1.55 -8.92
N VAL A 124 1.22 -2.71 -8.27
CA VAL A 124 1.52 -2.88 -6.85
C VAL A 124 2.34 -4.13 -6.64
N GLN A 125 3.48 -3.95 -5.98
CA GLN A 125 4.31 -5.02 -5.47
C GLN A 125 4.42 -4.85 -3.97
N LEU A 126 3.98 -5.87 -3.23
CA LEU A 126 4.06 -5.90 -1.78
C LEU A 126 4.57 -7.27 -1.33
N LEU A 127 5.59 -7.28 -0.46
CA LEU A 127 6.28 -8.49 -0.03
C LEU A 127 5.58 -9.17 1.15
N HIS A 128 5.36 -8.43 2.24
CA HIS A 128 4.75 -8.93 3.47
C HIS A 128 3.75 -7.93 4.00
N CYS A 129 2.60 -8.45 4.44
CA CYS A 129 1.57 -7.69 5.13
C CYS A 129 0.55 -8.62 5.78
N SER A 130 -0.12 -8.16 6.83
CA SER A 130 -1.19 -8.94 7.44
C SER A 130 -2.51 -8.76 6.68
N THR A 131 -2.91 -7.52 6.41
CA THR A 131 -4.21 -7.21 5.82
C THR A 131 -4.09 -6.18 4.70
N ALA A 132 -4.70 -6.44 3.54
CA ALA A 132 -4.86 -5.41 2.51
C ALA A 132 -6.23 -5.35 1.87
N ALA A 133 -6.62 -4.13 1.53
CA ALA A 133 -7.74 -3.80 0.67
C ALA A 133 -7.26 -3.00 -0.55
N PHE A 134 -7.61 -3.45 -1.75
CA PHE A 134 -7.28 -2.79 -3.01
C PHE A 134 -8.56 -2.41 -3.77
N PHE A 135 -8.63 -1.16 -4.24
CA PHE A 135 -9.75 -0.66 -5.04
C PHE A 135 -9.26 -0.09 -6.37
N ASN A 136 -9.81 -0.58 -7.48
CA ASN A 136 -9.50 -0.14 -8.85
C ASN A 136 -7.99 -0.22 -9.17
N CYS A 137 -7.46 -1.44 -9.20
CA CYS A 137 -6.04 -1.67 -9.41
C CYS A 137 -5.79 -2.49 -10.67
N PHE A 138 -4.88 -2.06 -11.54
CA PHE A 138 -4.65 -2.75 -12.81
C PHE A 138 -3.88 -4.07 -12.60
N ILE A 139 -2.72 -4.03 -11.94
CA ILE A 139 -1.91 -5.23 -11.66
C ILE A 139 -1.47 -5.28 -10.19
N VAL A 140 -1.65 -6.44 -9.55
CA VAL A 140 -1.25 -6.68 -8.15
C VAL A 140 -0.45 -7.98 -8.01
N TYR A 141 0.76 -7.88 -7.42
CA TYR A 141 1.65 -9.01 -7.12
C TYR A 141 1.99 -9.11 -5.61
N PRO A 142 1.09 -9.68 -4.78
CA PRO A 142 1.38 -9.90 -3.36
C PRO A 142 2.14 -11.21 -3.11
N LEU A 143 3.22 -11.18 -2.30
CA LEU A 143 4.00 -12.38 -1.97
C LEU A 143 3.45 -13.18 -0.76
N HIS A 144 3.42 -12.59 0.45
CA HIS A 144 2.99 -13.26 1.69
C HIS A 144 1.98 -12.43 2.52
N TRP A 145 0.79 -13.01 2.73
CA TRP A 145 -0.37 -12.32 3.32
C TRP A 145 -1.16 -13.21 4.27
N SER A 146 -1.87 -12.62 5.24
CA SER A 146 -3.01 -13.30 5.85
C SER A 146 -4.28 -13.03 5.04
N THR A 147 -4.81 -11.81 5.05
CA THR A 147 -6.11 -11.52 4.44
C THR A 147 -6.01 -10.48 3.32
N VAL A 148 -6.56 -10.77 2.15
CA VAL A 148 -6.56 -9.85 1.00
C VAL A 148 -7.97 -9.68 0.45
N ALA A 149 -8.40 -8.43 0.33
CA ALA A 149 -9.63 -8.04 -0.36
C ALA A 149 -9.30 -7.18 -1.59
N MET A 150 -9.83 -7.51 -2.76
CA MET A 150 -9.68 -6.68 -3.96
C MET A 150 -11.00 -6.43 -4.68
N PHE A 151 -11.14 -5.22 -5.19
CA PHE A 151 -12.30 -4.79 -5.97
C PHE A 151 -11.84 -4.17 -7.29
N ASN A 152 -12.38 -4.67 -8.40
CA ASN A 152 -12.11 -4.21 -9.76
C ASN A 152 -10.61 -4.27 -10.09
N CYS A 153 -10.11 -5.47 -10.38
CA CYS A 153 -8.72 -5.68 -10.77
C CYS A 153 -8.58 -6.32 -12.15
N CYS A 154 -7.57 -5.93 -12.93
CA CYS A 154 -7.34 -6.60 -14.21
C CYS A 154 -6.56 -7.90 -14.01
N ILE A 155 -5.41 -7.84 -13.32
CA ILE A 155 -4.54 -9.00 -13.12
C ILE A 155 -4.14 -9.11 -11.65
N VAL A 156 -4.34 -10.30 -11.09
CA VAL A 156 -4.03 -10.64 -9.71
C VAL A 156 -3.16 -11.89 -9.67
N GLN A 157 -1.98 -11.79 -9.08
CA GLN A 157 -1.09 -12.94 -8.87
C GLN A 157 -0.64 -13.01 -7.41
N LEU A 158 -1.21 -13.94 -6.64
CA LEU A 158 -0.86 -14.17 -5.23
C LEU A 158 -0.09 -15.48 -5.06
N LEU A 159 1.00 -15.41 -4.31
CA LEU A 159 1.79 -16.58 -3.92
C LEU A 159 1.20 -17.26 -2.68
N HIS A 160 1.23 -16.58 -1.53
CA HIS A 160 0.78 -17.13 -0.26
C HIS A 160 -0.24 -16.21 0.42
N CYS A 161 -1.42 -16.74 0.72
CA CYS A 161 -2.43 -16.08 1.54
C CYS A 161 -3.13 -17.05 2.49
N SER A 162 -3.77 -16.58 3.57
CA SER A 162 -4.74 -17.42 4.29
C SER A 162 -6.13 -17.24 3.67
N SER A 163 -6.60 -16.00 3.48
CA SER A 163 -7.89 -15.74 2.85
C SER A 163 -7.80 -14.68 1.75
N ALA A 164 -8.37 -14.98 0.58
CA ALA A 164 -8.53 -14.03 -0.51
C ALA A 164 -10.02 -13.84 -0.88
N THR A 165 -10.47 -12.58 -0.91
CA THR A 165 -11.78 -12.16 -1.42
C THR A 165 -11.59 -11.21 -2.60
N LEU A 166 -11.89 -11.66 -3.82
CA LEU A 166 -11.74 -10.84 -5.03
C LEU A 166 -13.08 -10.63 -5.72
N TYR A 167 -13.32 -9.41 -6.17
CA TYR A 167 -14.54 -9.01 -6.88
C TYR A 167 -14.18 -8.36 -8.22
N ASN A 168 -14.86 -8.76 -9.29
CA ASN A 168 -14.69 -8.22 -10.64
C ASN A 168 -13.22 -8.24 -11.09
N CYS A 169 -12.68 -9.44 -11.30
CA CYS A 169 -11.30 -9.60 -11.78
C CYS A 169 -11.23 -10.16 -13.21
N CYS A 170 -10.31 -9.69 -14.04
CA CYS A 170 -10.14 -10.32 -15.35
C CYS A 170 -9.35 -11.63 -15.21
N ILE A 171 -8.16 -11.58 -14.63
CA ILE A 171 -7.25 -12.73 -14.50
C ILE A 171 -6.82 -12.89 -13.05
N VAL A 172 -6.98 -14.09 -12.51
CA VAL A 172 -6.56 -14.45 -11.16
C VAL A 172 -5.68 -15.69 -11.17
N HIS A 173 -4.48 -15.57 -10.60
CA HIS A 173 -3.61 -16.69 -10.26
C HIS A 173 -3.34 -16.70 -8.76
N LEU A 174 -3.69 -17.79 -8.07
CA LEU A 174 -3.35 -18.03 -6.66
C LEU A 174 -2.63 -19.37 -6.52
N LEU A 175 -1.51 -19.40 -5.79
CA LEU A 175 -0.69 -20.61 -5.64
C LEU A 175 -0.88 -21.37 -4.34
N HIS A 176 -1.08 -20.66 -3.22
CA HIS A 176 -1.28 -21.30 -1.93
C HIS A 176 -2.16 -20.44 -1.04
N CYS A 177 -3.44 -20.82 -0.94
CA CYS A 177 -4.40 -20.10 -0.13
C CYS A 177 -5.38 -21.05 0.57
N SER A 178 -5.64 -20.87 1.86
CA SER A 178 -6.59 -21.76 2.54
C SER A 178 -8.04 -21.48 2.11
N ILE A 179 -8.44 -20.21 2.02
CA ILE A 179 -9.81 -19.82 1.66
C ILE A 179 -9.78 -18.83 0.49
N VAL A 180 -10.56 -19.12 -0.55
CA VAL A 180 -10.67 -18.28 -1.75
C VAL A 180 -12.14 -18.05 -2.10
N HIS A 181 -12.55 -16.77 -2.14
CA HIS A 181 -13.85 -16.33 -2.65
C HIS A 181 -13.64 -15.38 -3.83
N LEU A 182 -14.10 -15.78 -5.02
CA LEU A 182 -13.92 -15.01 -6.26
C LEU A 182 -15.27 -14.72 -6.90
N LEU A 183 -15.74 -13.48 -6.84
CA LEU A 183 -16.99 -13.04 -7.46
C LEU A 183 -16.73 -12.36 -8.80
N HIS A 184 -17.36 -12.86 -9.86
CA HIS A 184 -17.22 -12.36 -11.23
C HIS A 184 -15.76 -12.28 -11.71
N CYS A 185 -15.20 -13.42 -12.10
CA CYS A 185 -13.85 -13.48 -12.68
C CYS A 185 -13.87 -14.03 -14.10
N SER A 186 -13.14 -13.45 -15.07
CA SER A 186 -13.10 -14.11 -16.39
C SER A 186 -12.26 -15.39 -16.33
N THR A 187 -10.98 -15.30 -16.00
CA THR A 187 -10.07 -16.44 -15.96
C THR A 187 -9.51 -16.63 -14.56
N VAL A 188 -9.56 -17.87 -14.06
CA VAL A 188 -9.07 -18.22 -12.73
C VAL A 188 -8.16 -19.43 -12.82
N ALA A 189 -6.98 -19.35 -12.22
CA ALA A 189 -6.09 -20.48 -11.99
C ALA A 189 -5.73 -20.55 -10.50
N LEU A 190 -6.18 -21.61 -9.82
CA LEU A 190 -5.86 -21.86 -8.42
C LEU A 190 -5.03 -23.13 -8.29
N PHE A 191 -3.98 -23.06 -7.49
CA PHE A 191 -3.21 -24.21 -7.04
C PHE A 191 -3.32 -24.32 -5.53
N ASN A 192 -3.39 -25.54 -5.02
CA ASN A 192 -3.30 -25.89 -3.61
C ASN A 192 -4.14 -25.00 -2.67
N CYS A 193 -5.45 -25.19 -2.72
CA CYS A 193 -6.42 -24.45 -1.90
C CYS A 193 -7.28 -25.36 -1.01
N CYS A 194 -7.66 -24.93 0.19
CA CYS A 194 -8.55 -25.76 1.03
C CYS A 194 -10.02 -25.57 0.64
N PHE A 195 -10.47 -24.33 0.54
CA PHE A 195 -11.84 -23.99 0.21
C PHE A 195 -11.88 -22.94 -0.91
N VAL A 196 -12.69 -23.22 -1.94
CA VAL A 196 -12.81 -22.39 -3.13
C VAL A 196 -14.30 -22.17 -3.45
N HIS A 197 -14.71 -20.90 -3.55
CA HIS A 197 -16.06 -20.52 -3.93
C HIS A 197 -16.06 -19.55 -5.12
N LEU A 198 -16.53 -20.03 -6.28
CA LEU A 198 -16.62 -19.29 -7.55
C LEU A 198 -18.08 -19.30 -8.07
N PRO A 199 -18.91 -18.29 -7.74
CA PRO A 199 -20.27 -18.24 -8.24
C PRO A 199 -20.33 -17.91 -9.74
N HIS A 200 -19.45 -17.04 -10.25
CA HIS A 200 -19.44 -16.62 -11.65
C HIS A 200 -18.04 -16.56 -12.22
N CYS A 201 -17.74 -17.41 -13.20
CA CYS A 201 -16.53 -17.32 -14.00
C CYS A 201 -16.71 -17.66 -15.48
N THR A 202 -15.74 -17.32 -16.34
CA THR A 202 -15.74 -17.85 -17.72
C THR A 202 -14.91 -19.11 -17.82
N THR A 203 -13.68 -19.09 -17.31
CA THR A 203 -12.78 -20.23 -17.31
C THR A 203 -12.14 -20.40 -15.94
N ALA A 204 -12.09 -21.63 -15.44
CA ALA A 204 -11.42 -21.98 -14.18
C ALA A 204 -10.50 -23.19 -14.38
N ALA A 205 -9.29 -23.10 -13.85
CA ALA A 205 -8.34 -24.20 -13.74
C ALA A 205 -7.94 -24.38 -12.27
N LEU A 206 -8.36 -25.49 -11.67
CA LEU A 206 -8.26 -25.75 -10.25
C LEU A 206 -7.45 -27.03 -10.01
N PHE A 207 -6.36 -26.91 -9.27
CA PHE A 207 -5.44 -27.99 -8.96
C PHE A 207 -5.30 -28.16 -7.45
N ILE A 208 -5.50 -29.39 -6.96
CA ILE A 208 -5.32 -29.73 -5.54
C ILE A 208 -6.20 -28.83 -4.65
N CYS A 209 -7.52 -28.97 -4.78
CA CYS A 209 -8.47 -28.21 -3.96
C CYS A 209 -9.30 -29.14 -3.06
N HIS A 210 -9.34 -28.91 -1.75
CA HIS A 210 -10.07 -29.83 -0.87
C HIS A 210 -11.59 -29.71 -1.02
N ILE A 211 -12.15 -28.50 -1.11
CA ILE A 211 -13.58 -28.25 -1.31
C ILE A 211 -13.73 -27.16 -2.36
N VAL A 212 -14.54 -27.44 -3.39
CA VAL A 212 -14.84 -26.50 -4.47
C VAL A 212 -16.33 -26.37 -4.68
N GLN A 213 -16.82 -25.13 -4.68
CA GLN A 213 -18.17 -24.76 -5.09
C GLN A 213 -18.11 -23.85 -6.32
N LEU A 214 -18.59 -24.36 -7.46
CA LEU A 214 -18.81 -23.58 -8.68
C LEU A 214 -20.32 -23.51 -8.96
N LEU A 215 -20.84 -22.32 -9.30
CA LEU A 215 -22.22 -22.19 -9.76
C LEU A 215 -22.29 -22.02 -11.28
N HIS A 216 -21.77 -20.91 -11.79
CA HIS A 216 -21.83 -20.56 -13.20
C HIS A 216 -20.43 -20.35 -13.77
N CYS A 217 -19.88 -21.40 -14.37
CA CYS A 217 -18.63 -21.33 -15.11
C CYS A 217 -18.78 -22.00 -16.48
N LEU A 218 -18.32 -21.32 -17.53
CA LEU A 218 -18.47 -21.80 -18.91
C LEU A 218 -17.52 -22.97 -19.20
N SER A 219 -16.30 -22.94 -18.67
CA SER A 219 -15.40 -24.09 -18.65
C SER A 219 -14.64 -24.19 -17.32
N ALA A 220 -14.49 -25.42 -16.81
CA ALA A 220 -13.76 -25.71 -15.59
C ALA A 220 -12.91 -26.97 -15.75
N THR A 221 -11.63 -26.88 -15.42
CA THR A 221 -10.73 -28.03 -15.27
C THR A 221 -10.42 -28.24 -13.79
N LEU A 222 -10.70 -29.45 -13.30
CA LEU A 222 -10.53 -29.84 -11.90
C LEU A 222 -9.55 -31.02 -11.84
N VAL A 223 -8.43 -30.84 -11.16
CA VAL A 223 -7.43 -31.90 -10.95
C VAL A 223 -7.23 -32.11 -9.46
N ASN A 224 -7.49 -33.33 -8.98
CA ASN A 224 -7.40 -33.68 -7.56
C ASN A 224 -8.21 -32.73 -6.65
N CYS A 225 -9.47 -32.47 -7.04
CA CYS A 225 -10.39 -31.59 -6.32
C CYS A 225 -11.62 -32.36 -5.84
N ARG A 226 -12.15 -32.07 -4.64
CA ARG A 226 -13.49 -32.54 -4.26
C ARG A 226 -14.52 -31.45 -4.53
N TYR A 227 -15.40 -31.73 -5.47
CA TYR A 227 -16.55 -30.90 -5.79
C TYR A 227 -17.67 -31.17 -4.79
N VAL A 228 -18.31 -30.11 -4.29
CA VAL A 228 -19.49 -30.18 -3.39
C VAL A 228 -20.66 -29.47 -4.04
#